data_AF-A0A9P9EE40-F1
#
_entry.id   AF-A0A9P9EE40-F1
#
_cell.length_a   1.000
_cell.length_b   1.000
_cell.length_c   1.000
_cell.angle_alpha   90.00
_cell.angle_beta   90.00
_cell.angle_gamma   90.00
#
_symmetry.space_group_name_H-M   'P 1'
#
loop_
_entity.id
_entity.type
_entity.pdbx_description
1 polymer ?
#
loop_
_entity_poly.entity_id
_entity_poly.type
_entity_poly.pdbx_seq_one_letter_code
_entity_poly.pdbx_strand_id
1 'polypeptide(L)'
;MATTTDLPQREEGFYVVITGANSGVGFAIGCRLIDEFLQTHPQEQSLVLIITTRNKSKGDATIKLLKQHLDKVCRRFEVDIPGVSALLQRRVIFRQEVLDLSSLISIQKLSKRLHETVPKLDAVICNAGIGGWEGVNFGKAIWLILTDWKNAMTWPTFKRSGVGWRTKPQITTSGKGKEIEEPVLGDVFCANLFGHYCFGHYLAPLLANHARSEHTRGRLIWVSSLEAYDYAFDLNDFQGLSSTQPYESSKRLTDLLAISSTFPSTAPLVDQYLGHTEDTAQTTKPRIYISHPGICGTSIMTLNVILEYLMFLAMYIARWLGSEWHTVEAYKGACSMVWLVLAKQSTLDAMESQEGVGKWGSATDWWGRERVDRTEVDGWGWGGILGEKTRKKGRHPHAKDLSKEDKQTFEKTGKSCWAEMEKLRLEWEARLNDAGVGVRM
;
A
#
# COMPACT_ATOMS: atom_id res chain seq x y z
N MET A 1 -30.55 -6.11 13.02
CA MET A 1 -30.75 -4.82 12.32
C MET A 1 -30.61 -3.72 13.36
N ALA A 2 -29.52 -2.95 13.30
CA ALA A 2 -29.36 -1.67 13.99
C ALA A 2 -28.08 -0.98 13.45
N THR A 3 -28.30 0.15 12.78
CA THR A 3 -27.40 1.26 12.47
C THR A 3 -26.14 0.96 11.64
N THR A 4 -26.34 0.70 10.34
CA THR A 4 -25.51 1.36 9.34
C THR A 4 -25.82 2.85 9.48
N THR A 5 -24.90 3.62 10.06
CA THR A 5 -24.91 5.06 9.84
C THR A 5 -24.57 5.24 8.37
N ASP A 6 -25.59 5.28 7.52
CA ASP A 6 -25.47 5.70 6.13
C ASP A 6 -24.89 7.11 6.19
N LEU A 7 -23.58 7.21 5.93
CA LEU A 7 -22.94 8.50 5.79
C LEU A 7 -23.64 9.19 4.62
N PRO A 8 -24.11 10.44 4.78
CA PRO A 8 -24.76 11.14 3.69
C PRO A 8 -23.79 11.18 2.51
N GLN A 9 -24.21 10.57 1.40
CA GLN A 9 -23.46 10.65 0.15
C GLN A 9 -23.37 12.12 -0.23
N ARG A 10 -22.14 12.65 -0.29
CA ARG A 10 -21.86 14.03 -0.70
C ARG A 10 -21.65 14.03 -2.21
N GLU A 11 -22.34 14.94 -2.92
CA GLU A 11 -22.14 15.16 -4.36
C GLU A 11 -20.67 15.47 -4.70
N GLU A 12 -19.94 16.15 -3.79
CA GLU A 12 -18.51 16.46 -3.91
C GLU A 12 -17.61 15.74 -2.87
N GLY A 13 -17.90 14.47 -2.61
CA GLY A 13 -17.06 13.65 -1.73
C GLY A 13 -15.77 13.16 -2.42
N PHE A 14 -14.64 13.28 -1.71
CA PHE A 14 -13.35 12.66 -2.06
C PHE A 14 -13.12 11.44 -1.14
N TYR A 15 -13.31 10.24 -1.68
CA TYR A 15 -13.40 8.99 -0.93
C TYR A 15 -12.07 8.24 -0.97
N VAL A 16 -11.44 8.07 0.21
CA VAL A 16 -10.14 7.41 0.34
C VAL A 16 -10.22 6.24 1.32
N VAL A 17 -9.83 5.05 0.86
CA VAL A 17 -9.71 3.86 1.70
C VAL A 17 -8.26 3.66 2.13
N ILE A 18 -8.02 3.42 3.43
CA ILE A 18 -6.70 3.05 3.97
C ILE A 18 -6.79 1.68 4.62
N THR A 19 -6.02 0.71 4.13
CA THR A 19 -5.92 -0.59 4.81
C THR A 19 -4.95 -0.55 5.99
N GLY A 20 -5.36 -1.10 7.14
CA GLY A 20 -4.50 -1.21 8.32
C GLY A 20 -4.14 0.13 8.96
N ALA A 21 -5.13 0.97 9.21
CA ALA A 21 -4.92 2.37 9.64
C ALA A 21 -4.80 2.56 11.17
N ASN A 22 -4.79 1.49 11.97
CA ASN A 22 -4.87 1.60 13.43
C ASN A 22 -3.57 2.04 14.12
N SER A 23 -2.44 2.07 13.41
CA SER A 23 -1.12 2.40 13.96
C SER A 23 -0.11 2.67 12.85
N GLY A 24 1.08 3.13 13.22
CA GLY A 24 2.23 3.26 12.31
C GLY A 24 1.91 4.11 11.09
N VAL A 25 2.40 3.67 9.93
CA VAL A 25 2.24 4.37 8.65
C VAL A 25 0.78 4.54 8.26
N GLY A 26 -0.08 3.52 8.46
CA GLY A 26 -1.51 3.63 8.10
C GLY A 26 -2.25 4.74 8.85
N PHE A 27 -2.00 4.88 10.16
CA PHE A 27 -2.55 5.98 10.94
C PHE A 27 -1.98 7.33 10.49
N ALA A 28 -0.68 7.37 10.22
CA ALA A 28 0.01 8.56 9.77
C ALA A 28 -0.45 9.05 8.39
N ILE A 29 -0.79 8.14 7.46
CA ILE A 29 -1.43 8.46 6.18
C ILE A 29 -2.76 9.16 6.42
N GLY A 30 -3.59 8.65 7.34
CA GLY A 30 -4.85 9.30 7.70
C GLY A 30 -4.65 10.71 8.25
N CYS A 31 -3.68 10.90 9.14
CA CYS A 31 -3.34 12.22 9.68
C CYS A 31 -2.86 13.19 8.59
N ARG A 32 -1.94 12.73 7.73
CA ARG A 32 -1.35 13.56 6.69
C ARG A 32 -2.33 13.90 5.56
N LEU A 33 -3.24 12.98 5.22
CA LEU A 33 -4.35 13.27 4.29
C LEU A 33 -5.24 14.38 4.82
N ILE A 34 -5.56 14.40 6.12
CA ILE A 34 -6.35 15.48 6.72
C ILE A 34 -5.62 16.82 6.53
N ASP A 35 -4.34 16.88 6.88
CA ASP A 35 -3.54 18.11 6.81
C ASP A 35 -3.45 18.64 5.38
N GLU A 36 -3.06 17.79 4.44
CA GLU A 36 -2.81 18.21 3.05
C GLU A 36 -4.11 18.41 2.27
N PHE A 37 -5.17 17.62 2.51
CA PHE A 37 -6.46 17.82 1.85
C PHE A 37 -7.07 19.17 2.24
N LEU A 38 -7.11 19.49 3.54
CA LEU A 38 -7.67 20.76 4.01
C LEU A 38 -6.91 21.98 3.46
N GLN A 39 -5.61 21.82 3.18
CA GLN A 39 -4.77 22.86 2.60
C GLN A 39 -4.91 23.00 1.08
N THR A 40 -5.11 21.90 0.35
CA THR A 40 -4.95 21.87 -1.11
C THR A 40 -6.25 21.75 -1.89
N HIS A 41 -7.30 21.16 -1.30
CA HIS A 41 -8.55 20.86 -2.02
C HIS A 41 -9.60 21.97 -1.86
N PRO A 42 -10.44 22.22 -2.88
CA PRO A 42 -11.52 23.22 -2.85
C PRO A 42 -12.44 23.08 -1.64
N GLN A 43 -12.95 24.20 -1.11
CA GLN A 43 -13.71 24.23 0.14
C GLN A 43 -15.04 23.46 0.07
N GLU A 44 -15.57 23.32 -1.14
CA GLU A 44 -16.79 22.62 -1.49
C GLU A 44 -16.62 21.09 -1.34
N GLN A 45 -15.40 20.60 -1.55
CA GLN A 45 -15.07 19.18 -1.43
C GLN A 45 -14.88 18.75 0.02
N SER A 46 -15.32 17.51 0.30
CA SER A 46 -15.18 16.87 1.61
C SER A 46 -14.43 15.55 1.51
N LEU A 47 -13.43 15.35 2.36
CA LEU A 47 -12.70 14.09 2.49
C LEU A 47 -13.56 13.07 3.25
N VAL A 48 -13.87 11.94 2.62
CA VAL A 48 -14.46 10.77 3.27
C VAL A 48 -13.34 9.75 3.49
N LEU A 49 -12.80 9.75 4.71
CA LEU A 49 -11.70 8.89 5.10
C LEU A 49 -12.24 7.56 5.64
N ILE A 50 -12.11 6.51 4.82
CA ILE A 50 -12.54 5.15 5.12
C ILE A 50 -11.33 4.37 5.64
N ILE A 51 -11.25 4.19 6.94
CA ILE A 51 -10.18 3.40 7.56
C ILE A 51 -10.60 1.95 7.74
N THR A 52 -9.67 1.03 7.53
CA THR A 52 -9.90 -0.39 7.87
C THR A 52 -9.00 -0.86 9.00
N THR A 53 -9.56 -1.70 9.86
CA THR A 53 -8.86 -2.32 10.99
C THR A 53 -9.33 -3.76 11.18
N ARG A 54 -8.58 -4.57 11.94
CA ARG A 54 -8.94 -5.99 12.16
C ARG A 54 -10.19 -6.19 13.01
N ASN A 55 -10.63 -5.18 13.77
CA ASN A 55 -11.84 -5.26 14.58
C ASN A 55 -12.40 -3.87 14.90
N LYS A 56 -13.69 -3.82 15.25
CA LYS A 56 -14.41 -2.58 15.51
C LYS A 56 -13.79 -1.73 16.62
N SER A 57 -13.33 -2.34 17.71
CA SER A 57 -12.73 -1.61 18.84
C SER A 57 -11.46 -0.83 18.44
N LYS A 58 -10.59 -1.45 17.63
CA LYS A 58 -9.42 -0.77 17.05
C LYS A 58 -9.85 0.35 16.11
N GLY A 59 -10.88 0.12 15.30
CA GLY A 59 -11.48 1.16 14.47
C GLY A 59 -11.92 2.37 15.30
N ASP A 60 -12.72 2.14 16.35
CA ASP A 60 -13.30 3.21 17.19
C ASP A 60 -12.20 4.04 17.85
N ALA A 61 -11.16 3.37 18.37
CA ALA A 61 -9.98 4.02 18.93
C ALA A 61 -9.23 4.85 17.87
N THR A 62 -9.11 4.34 16.64
CA THR A 62 -8.42 5.04 15.54
C THR A 62 -9.21 6.29 15.13
N ILE A 63 -10.53 6.18 14.98
CA ILE A 63 -11.40 7.32 14.67
C ILE A 63 -11.28 8.41 15.75
N LYS A 64 -11.24 8.02 17.03
CA LYS A 64 -11.04 8.96 18.13
C LYS A 64 -9.72 9.73 17.99
N LEU A 65 -8.63 9.04 17.67
CA LEU A 65 -7.31 9.68 17.47
C LEU A 65 -7.28 10.57 16.23
N LEU A 66 -7.91 10.17 15.13
CA LEU A 66 -8.02 10.99 13.92
C LEU A 66 -8.87 12.24 14.14
N LYS A 67 -9.96 12.15 14.91
CA LYS A 67 -10.76 13.32 15.33
C LYS A 67 -9.93 14.28 16.18
N GLN A 68 -9.16 13.77 17.14
CA GLN A 68 -8.25 14.59 17.94
C GLN A 68 -7.17 15.27 17.08
N HIS A 69 -6.68 14.59 16.04
CA HIS A 69 -5.75 15.18 15.08
C HIS A 69 -6.42 16.29 14.27
N LEU A 70 -7.61 16.05 13.71
CA LEU A 70 -8.41 17.06 13.02
C LEU A 70 -8.66 18.30 13.89
N ASP A 71 -9.03 18.11 15.16
CA ASP A 71 -9.25 19.23 16.09
C ASP A 71 -7.97 20.07 16.28
N LYS A 72 -6.79 19.44 16.34
CA LYS A 72 -5.51 20.15 16.42
C LYS A 72 -5.22 20.94 15.15
N VAL A 73 -5.52 20.37 13.99
CA VAL A 73 -5.35 21.03 12.68
C VAL A 73 -6.27 22.24 12.58
N CYS A 74 -7.56 22.07 12.87
CA CYS A 74 -8.53 23.17 12.85
C CYS A 74 -8.14 24.30 13.81
N ARG A 75 -7.71 23.99 15.03
CA ARG A 75 -7.21 25.00 15.98
C ARG A 75 -6.00 25.77 15.46
N ARG A 76 -5.12 25.14 14.67
CA ARG A 76 -3.99 25.82 14.04
C ARG A 76 -4.49 26.85 13.02
N PHE A 77 -5.42 26.46 12.15
CA PHE A 77 -6.02 27.38 11.17
C PHE A 77 -6.86 28.47 11.80
N GLU A 78 -7.49 28.22 12.96
CA GLU A 78 -8.26 29.23 13.70
C GLU A 78 -7.42 30.43 14.13
N VAL A 79 -6.14 30.21 14.42
CA VAL A 79 -5.21 31.28 14.80
C VAL A 79 -5.01 32.25 13.64
N ASP A 80 -4.92 31.74 12.42
CA ASP A 80 -4.70 32.53 11.21
C ASP A 80 -6.01 33.09 10.64
N ILE A 81 -7.11 32.34 10.76
CA ILE A 81 -8.43 32.66 10.20
C ILE A 81 -9.53 32.35 11.23
N PRO A 82 -9.96 33.35 12.02
CA PRO A 82 -11.05 33.16 12.98
C PRO A 82 -12.36 32.69 12.33
N GLY A 83 -13.02 31.71 12.94
CA GLY A 83 -14.28 31.11 12.51
C GLY A 83 -14.14 29.95 11.53
N VAL A 84 -12.94 29.64 11.03
CA VAL A 84 -12.73 28.62 9.99
C VAL A 84 -12.85 27.19 10.53
N SER A 85 -12.64 26.96 11.82
CA SER A 85 -12.62 25.61 12.40
C SER A 85 -13.90 24.81 12.14
N ALA A 86 -15.06 25.43 12.30
CA ALA A 86 -16.35 24.76 12.11
C ALA A 86 -16.56 24.34 10.66
N LEU A 87 -16.02 25.10 9.70
CA LEU A 87 -16.06 24.76 8.28
C LEU A 87 -15.11 23.59 7.98
N LEU A 88 -13.86 23.66 8.44
CA LEU A 88 -12.86 22.60 8.20
C LEU A 88 -13.26 21.27 8.84
N GLN A 89 -13.83 21.28 10.05
CA GLN A 89 -14.30 20.06 10.71
C GLN A 89 -15.40 19.35 9.90
N ARG A 90 -16.28 20.10 9.23
CA ARG A 90 -17.36 19.54 8.40
C ARG A 90 -16.88 18.96 7.07
N ARG A 91 -15.65 19.29 6.65
CA ARG A 91 -15.02 18.80 5.42
C ARG A 91 -14.33 17.45 5.59
N VAL A 92 -14.20 16.92 6.81
CA VAL A 92 -13.60 15.60 7.04
C VAL A 92 -14.61 14.67 7.70
N ILE A 93 -14.94 13.59 7.00
CA ILE A 93 -15.89 12.58 7.41
C ILE A 93 -15.11 11.29 7.64
N PHE A 94 -15.31 10.67 8.80
CA PHE A 94 -14.63 9.43 9.13
C PHE A 94 -15.59 8.25 9.03
N ARG A 95 -15.15 7.19 8.35
CA ARG A 95 -15.80 5.88 8.30
C ARG A 95 -14.82 4.82 8.76
N GLN A 96 -15.27 3.92 9.63
CA GLN A 96 -14.49 2.73 9.97
C GLN A 96 -15.09 1.49 9.34
N GLU A 97 -14.22 0.57 8.95
CA GLU A 97 -14.60 -0.74 8.44
C GLU A 97 -13.70 -1.83 9.01
N VAL A 98 -14.24 -3.05 9.08
CA VAL A 98 -13.48 -4.23 9.52
C VAL A 98 -12.97 -4.95 8.28
N LEU A 99 -11.66 -5.19 8.24
CA LEU A 99 -11.00 -5.93 7.17
C LEU A 99 -9.92 -6.84 7.74
N ASP A 100 -10.03 -8.12 7.43
CA ASP A 100 -8.94 -9.08 7.57
C ASP A 100 -8.47 -9.52 6.18
N LEU A 101 -7.26 -9.13 5.80
CA LEU A 101 -6.69 -9.45 4.48
C LEU A 101 -6.29 -10.91 4.33
N SER A 102 -6.13 -11.64 5.43
CA SER A 102 -5.92 -13.09 5.42
C SER A 102 -7.25 -13.87 5.33
N SER A 103 -8.38 -13.19 5.13
CA SER A 103 -9.71 -13.78 4.93
C SER A 103 -10.38 -13.25 3.67
N LEU A 104 -10.45 -14.08 2.63
CA LEU A 104 -11.09 -13.72 1.35
C LEU A 104 -12.58 -13.37 1.54
N ILE A 105 -13.27 -14.03 2.47
CA ILE A 105 -14.65 -13.70 2.82
C ILE A 105 -14.76 -12.33 3.50
N SER A 106 -13.82 -11.97 4.39
CA SER A 106 -13.79 -10.62 4.97
C SER A 106 -13.62 -9.56 3.89
N ILE A 107 -12.75 -9.84 2.90
CA ILE A 107 -12.50 -8.96 1.76
C ILE A 107 -13.78 -8.78 0.95
N GLN A 108 -14.42 -9.87 0.52
CA GLN A 108 -15.65 -9.79 -0.27
C GLN A 108 -16.80 -9.09 0.49
N LYS A 109 -16.99 -9.39 1.79
CA LYS A 109 -18.03 -8.73 2.60
C LYS A 109 -17.84 -7.21 2.68
N LEU A 110 -16.60 -6.75 2.83
CA LEU A 110 -16.32 -5.32 2.86
C LEU A 110 -16.51 -4.70 1.47
N SER A 111 -15.99 -5.32 0.42
CA SER A 111 -16.13 -4.81 -0.94
C SER A 111 -17.59 -4.63 -1.34
N LYS A 112 -18.44 -5.64 -1.10
CA LYS A 112 -19.88 -5.55 -1.32
C LYS A 112 -20.51 -4.37 -0.57
N ARG A 113 -20.19 -4.23 0.72
CA ARG A 113 -20.71 -3.12 1.53
C ARG A 113 -20.29 -1.76 0.97
N LEU A 114 -19.05 -1.62 0.49
CA LEU A 114 -18.59 -0.37 -0.10
C LEU A 114 -19.36 -0.06 -1.39
N HIS A 115 -19.61 -1.04 -2.25
CA HIS A 115 -20.48 -0.86 -3.43
C HIS A 115 -21.88 -0.39 -3.07
N GLU A 116 -22.47 -0.95 -2.01
CA GLU A 116 -23.83 -0.61 -1.59
C GLU A 116 -23.95 0.78 -0.93
N THR A 117 -22.84 1.37 -0.47
CA THR A 117 -22.89 2.53 0.44
C THR A 117 -22.03 3.72 0.01
N VAL A 118 -21.19 3.58 -1.02
CA VAL A 118 -20.28 4.61 -1.49
C VAL A 118 -20.45 4.81 -3.00
N PRO A 119 -20.54 6.05 -3.50
CA PRO A 119 -20.77 6.30 -4.93
C PRO A 119 -19.54 6.02 -5.80
N LYS A 120 -18.33 6.28 -5.30
CA LYS A 120 -17.05 6.11 -6.00
C LYS A 120 -15.89 6.03 -5.01
N LEU A 121 -14.71 5.65 -5.49
CA LEU A 121 -13.47 5.74 -4.72
C LEU A 121 -12.43 6.54 -5.50
N ASP A 122 -11.90 7.60 -4.91
CA ASP A 122 -10.82 8.38 -5.51
C ASP A 122 -9.46 7.68 -5.30
N ALA A 123 -9.27 7.04 -4.14
CA ALA A 123 -8.07 6.25 -3.88
C ALA A 123 -8.28 5.10 -2.90
N VAL A 124 -7.53 4.02 -3.12
CA VAL A 124 -7.38 2.90 -2.18
C VAL A 124 -5.88 2.71 -1.91
N ILE A 125 -5.48 2.83 -0.65
CA ILE A 125 -4.10 2.70 -0.21
C ILE A 125 -3.93 1.34 0.48
N CYS A 126 -3.30 0.41 -0.24
CA CYS A 126 -2.98 -0.93 0.22
C CYS A 126 -1.72 -0.88 1.12
N ASN A 127 -1.90 -0.36 2.34
CA ASN A 127 -0.83 -0.15 3.33
C ASN A 127 -0.62 -1.32 4.28
N ALA A 128 -1.67 -2.06 4.63
CA ALA A 128 -1.58 -3.13 5.61
C ALA A 128 -0.53 -4.18 5.22
N GLY A 129 0.00 -4.86 6.21
CA GLY A 129 0.95 -5.94 5.97
C GLY A 129 1.56 -6.45 7.27
N ILE A 130 2.24 -7.58 7.16
CA ILE A 130 2.98 -8.23 8.23
C ILE A 130 4.40 -8.52 7.76
N GLY A 131 5.36 -8.48 8.69
CA GLY A 131 6.74 -8.84 8.41
C GLY A 131 6.99 -10.35 8.36
N GLY A 132 6.21 -11.16 9.07
CA GLY A 132 6.45 -12.61 9.17
C GLY A 132 7.78 -12.97 9.84
N TRP A 133 8.29 -12.12 10.74
CA TRP A 133 9.58 -12.32 11.41
C TRP A 133 9.42 -13.05 12.74
N GLU A 134 10.32 -13.99 13.00
CA GLU A 134 10.48 -14.71 14.27
C GLU A 134 11.48 -14.02 15.20
N GLY A 135 12.35 -13.16 14.64
CA GLY A 135 13.28 -12.39 15.44
C GLY A 135 14.40 -11.75 14.62
N VAL A 136 15.48 -11.41 15.32
CA VAL A 136 16.67 -10.76 14.77
C VAL A 136 17.91 -11.58 15.13
N ASN A 137 18.82 -11.76 14.18
CA ASN A 137 20.16 -12.25 14.47
C ASN A 137 20.97 -11.10 15.07
N PHE A 138 20.95 -10.96 16.40
CA PHE A 138 21.58 -9.85 17.11
C PHE A 138 23.10 -9.78 16.90
N GLY A 139 23.81 -10.91 16.84
CA GLY A 139 25.24 -10.92 16.57
C GLY A 139 25.58 -10.32 15.20
N LYS A 140 24.85 -10.75 14.16
CA LYS A 140 24.97 -10.20 12.81
C LYS A 140 24.54 -8.73 12.76
N ALA A 141 23.46 -8.37 13.45
CA ALA A 141 22.95 -6.99 13.51
C ALA A 141 23.98 -6.04 14.14
N ILE A 142 24.52 -6.39 15.31
CA ILE A 142 25.54 -5.59 16.00
C ILE A 142 26.78 -5.43 15.11
N TRP A 143 27.28 -6.53 14.54
CA TRP A 143 28.45 -6.49 13.67
C TRP A 143 28.22 -5.56 12.46
N LEU A 144 27.12 -5.77 11.71
CA LEU A 144 26.79 -4.96 10.54
C LEU A 144 26.56 -3.49 10.88
N ILE A 145 25.87 -3.18 11.98
CA ILE A 145 25.64 -1.80 12.40
C ILE A 145 26.97 -1.12 12.73
N LEU A 146 27.90 -1.82 13.39
CA LEU A 146 29.22 -1.26 13.74
C LEU A 146 30.17 -1.14 12.54
N THR A 147 30.07 -2.02 11.54
CA THR A 147 31.00 -2.01 10.38
C THR A 147 30.46 -1.31 9.14
N ASP A 148 29.13 -1.26 8.96
CA ASP A 148 28.46 -0.68 7.79
C ASP A 148 27.07 -0.11 8.16
N TRP A 149 27.07 0.85 9.09
CA TRP A 149 25.86 1.40 9.71
C TRP A 149 24.78 1.80 8.72
N LYS A 150 25.13 2.57 7.69
CA LYS A 150 24.15 3.12 6.73
C LYS A 150 23.43 2.00 6.01
N ASN A 151 24.16 1.01 5.49
CA ASN A 151 23.56 -0.08 4.72
C ASN A 151 22.85 -1.07 5.63
N ALA A 152 23.41 -1.38 6.81
CA ALA A 152 22.77 -2.24 7.81
C ALA A 152 21.39 -1.72 8.23
N MET A 153 21.24 -0.39 8.36
CA MET A 153 19.97 0.23 8.71
C MET A 153 19.05 0.47 7.51
N THR A 154 19.60 0.56 6.29
CA THR A 154 18.78 0.81 5.07
C THR A 154 18.29 -0.49 4.41
N TRP A 155 19.12 -1.53 4.41
CA TRP A 155 18.89 -2.82 3.75
C TRP A 155 19.32 -3.95 4.70
N PRO A 156 18.58 -4.18 5.80
CA PRO A 156 18.99 -5.08 6.87
C PRO A 156 18.95 -6.55 6.45
N THR A 157 20.07 -7.26 6.58
CA THR A 157 20.17 -8.71 6.27
C THR A 157 20.18 -9.60 7.52
N PHE A 158 19.77 -9.06 8.67
CA PHE A 158 19.81 -9.73 9.98
C PHE A 158 18.43 -10.11 10.53
N LYS A 159 17.35 -9.86 9.78
CA LYS A 159 16.00 -10.31 10.14
C LYS A 159 15.91 -11.83 9.97
N ARG A 160 15.17 -12.49 10.86
CA ARG A 160 14.85 -13.91 10.76
C ARG A 160 13.37 -14.06 10.48
N SER A 161 13.03 -14.58 9.32
CA SER A 161 11.64 -14.83 8.91
C SER A 161 11.20 -16.24 9.28
N GLY A 162 9.92 -16.39 9.60
CA GLY A 162 9.28 -17.69 9.66
C GLY A 162 9.05 -18.25 8.26
N VAL A 163 9.10 -19.57 8.13
CA VAL A 163 8.93 -20.30 6.87
C VAL A 163 7.65 -21.13 6.93
N GLY A 164 6.92 -21.21 5.81
CA GLY A 164 5.75 -22.07 5.69
C GLY A 164 4.49 -21.59 6.42
N TRP A 165 4.44 -20.32 6.82
CA TRP A 165 3.28 -19.74 7.51
C TRP A 165 2.06 -19.69 6.58
N ARG A 166 0.91 -20.13 7.10
CA ARG A 166 -0.33 -20.31 6.34
C ARG A 166 -1.43 -19.48 6.95
N THR A 167 -2.34 -18.98 6.12
CA THR A 167 -3.58 -18.38 6.62
C THR A 167 -4.43 -19.44 7.33
N LYS A 168 -5.42 -18.97 8.10
CA LYS A 168 -6.49 -19.85 8.57
C LYS A 168 -7.31 -20.35 7.37
N PRO A 169 -8.04 -21.47 7.53
CA PRO A 169 -8.94 -21.93 6.48
C PRO A 169 -9.88 -20.82 6.00
N GLN A 170 -9.97 -20.63 4.69
CA GLN A 170 -10.84 -19.65 4.05
C GLN A 170 -12.30 -20.12 4.08
N ILE A 171 -12.52 -21.44 4.05
CA ILE A 171 -13.84 -22.08 4.10
C ILE A 171 -14.05 -22.71 5.48
N THR A 172 -14.63 -21.93 6.40
CA THR A 172 -14.80 -22.34 7.82
C THR A 172 -16.11 -23.10 8.11
N THR A 173 -17.09 -23.05 7.20
CA THR A 173 -18.38 -23.71 7.39
C THR A 173 -18.91 -24.18 6.04
N SER A 174 -18.66 -25.44 5.68
CA SER A 174 -19.45 -26.07 4.63
C SER A 174 -20.89 -26.19 5.12
N GLY A 175 -21.88 -25.77 4.33
CA GLY A 175 -23.31 -26.01 4.63
C GLY A 175 -23.69 -27.49 4.81
N LYS A 176 -22.72 -28.41 4.69
CA LYS A 176 -22.86 -29.87 4.85
C LYS A 176 -21.98 -30.47 5.95
N GLY A 177 -21.36 -29.67 6.83
CA GLY A 177 -20.62 -30.18 8.00
C GLY A 177 -19.38 -31.03 7.69
N LYS A 178 -18.89 -31.05 6.43
CA LYS A 178 -17.62 -31.67 6.05
C LYS A 178 -16.53 -30.61 5.95
N GLU A 179 -15.37 -30.93 6.49
CA GLU A 179 -14.13 -30.20 6.26
C GLU A 179 -13.82 -30.25 4.75
N ILE A 180 -13.75 -29.08 4.13
CA ILE A 180 -13.40 -28.98 2.70
C ILE A 180 -11.90 -28.81 2.64
N GLU A 181 -11.23 -29.73 1.96
CA GLU A 181 -9.81 -29.60 1.67
C GLU A 181 -9.59 -28.39 0.75
N GLU A 182 -8.91 -27.39 1.27
CA GLU A 182 -8.53 -26.19 0.52
C GLU A 182 -7.01 -26.13 0.31
N PRO A 183 -6.55 -25.57 -0.83
CA PRO A 183 -5.12 -25.42 -1.08
C PRO A 183 -4.52 -24.46 -0.05
N VAL A 184 -3.24 -24.67 0.24
CA VAL A 184 -2.51 -23.78 1.15
C VAL A 184 -2.47 -22.37 0.59
N LEU A 185 -2.73 -21.40 1.46
CA LEU A 185 -2.55 -19.98 1.21
C LEU A 185 -1.51 -19.40 2.18
N GLY A 186 -0.43 -18.84 1.65
CA GLY A 186 0.66 -18.26 2.45
C GLY A 186 0.23 -17.02 3.20
N ASP A 187 0.54 -16.94 4.50
CA ASP A 187 0.03 -15.87 5.38
C ASP A 187 0.61 -14.49 5.01
N VAL A 188 1.94 -14.40 4.89
CA VAL A 188 2.63 -13.14 4.53
C VAL A 188 2.23 -12.68 3.13
N PHE A 189 2.19 -13.62 2.17
CA PHE A 189 1.73 -13.35 0.80
C PHE A 189 0.30 -12.83 0.77
N CYS A 190 -0.62 -13.47 1.51
CA CYS A 190 -2.01 -13.08 1.56
C CYS A 190 -2.19 -11.70 2.20
N ALA A 191 -1.62 -11.48 3.38
CA ALA A 191 -1.73 -10.23 4.11
C ALA A 191 -1.08 -9.04 3.38
N ASN A 192 0.05 -9.26 2.69
CA ASN A 192 0.81 -8.18 2.06
C ASN A 192 0.33 -7.88 0.64
N LEU A 193 -0.16 -8.88 -0.09
CA LEU A 193 -0.45 -8.75 -1.51
C LEU A 193 -1.76 -9.40 -1.95
N PHE A 194 -1.96 -10.72 -1.81
CA PHE A 194 -3.10 -11.38 -2.46
C PHE A 194 -4.45 -10.91 -1.91
N GLY A 195 -4.55 -10.65 -0.61
CA GLY A 195 -5.74 -10.03 -0.03
C GLY A 195 -6.02 -8.63 -0.59
N HIS A 196 -4.97 -7.83 -0.80
CA HIS A 196 -5.08 -6.52 -1.46
C HIS A 196 -5.42 -6.64 -2.95
N TYR A 197 -4.91 -7.66 -3.62
CA TYR A 197 -5.22 -7.95 -5.01
C TYR A 197 -6.72 -8.23 -5.18
N CYS A 198 -7.27 -9.18 -4.41
CA CYS A 198 -8.71 -9.44 -4.42
C CYS A 198 -9.52 -8.19 -4.04
N PHE A 199 -9.09 -7.47 -3.00
CA PHE A 199 -9.77 -6.24 -2.59
C PHE A 199 -9.78 -5.17 -3.69
N GLY A 200 -8.63 -4.95 -4.34
CA GLY A 200 -8.49 -4.01 -5.45
C GLY A 200 -9.33 -4.40 -6.67
N HIS A 201 -9.37 -5.68 -7.03
CA HIS A 201 -10.25 -6.21 -8.09
C HIS A 201 -11.71 -5.87 -7.78
N TYR A 202 -12.19 -6.22 -6.58
CA TYR A 202 -13.58 -5.97 -6.21
C TYR A 202 -13.91 -4.48 -6.11
N LEU A 203 -12.96 -3.61 -5.77
CA LEU A 203 -13.18 -2.17 -5.71
C LEU A 203 -12.94 -1.44 -7.04
N ALA A 204 -12.44 -2.13 -8.06
CA ALA A 204 -12.11 -1.51 -9.35
C ALA A 204 -13.30 -0.79 -10.01
N PRO A 205 -14.55 -1.29 -9.96
CA PRO A 205 -15.67 -0.54 -10.52
C PRO A 205 -15.96 0.79 -9.78
N LEU A 206 -15.73 0.86 -8.46
CA LEU A 206 -15.86 2.11 -7.71
C LEU A 206 -14.73 3.08 -8.03
N LEU A 207 -13.51 2.57 -8.24
CA LEU A 207 -12.36 3.37 -8.70
C LEU A 207 -12.54 3.86 -10.14
N ALA A 208 -13.33 3.17 -10.96
CA ALA A 208 -13.58 3.55 -12.35
C ALA A 208 -14.64 4.66 -12.50
N ASN A 209 -15.43 4.91 -11.45
CA ASN A 209 -16.57 5.82 -11.49
C ASN A 209 -16.15 7.30 -11.39
N HIS A 210 -15.46 7.76 -12.43
CA HIS A 210 -15.02 9.13 -12.64
C HIS A 210 -15.28 9.52 -14.09
N ALA A 211 -16.01 10.61 -14.30
CA ALA A 211 -16.23 11.11 -15.65
C ALA A 211 -14.93 11.65 -16.26
N ARG A 212 -14.73 11.47 -17.57
CA ARG A 212 -13.52 11.95 -18.25
C ARG A 212 -13.33 13.47 -18.13
N SER A 213 -14.41 14.22 -17.98
CA SER A 213 -14.41 15.67 -17.73
C SER A 213 -13.83 16.07 -16.37
N GLU A 214 -13.76 15.17 -15.40
CA GLU A 214 -13.13 15.44 -14.09
C GLU A 214 -11.60 15.55 -14.20
N HIS A 215 -11.02 15.14 -15.34
CA HIS A 215 -9.57 15.11 -15.56
C HIS A 215 -8.80 14.39 -14.43
N THR A 216 -9.43 13.36 -13.87
CA THR A 216 -8.91 12.50 -12.81
C THR A 216 -9.29 11.04 -13.08
N ARG A 217 -8.78 10.13 -12.26
CA ARG A 217 -9.10 8.70 -12.27
C ARG A 217 -8.87 8.11 -10.89
N GLY A 218 -9.57 7.03 -10.56
CA GLY A 218 -9.35 6.33 -9.30
C GLY A 218 -7.97 5.69 -9.23
N ARG A 219 -7.38 5.70 -8.02
CA ARG A 219 -6.00 5.26 -7.78
C ARG A 219 -5.93 4.07 -6.84
N LEU A 220 -5.30 2.99 -7.27
CA LEU A 220 -4.93 1.88 -6.40
C LEU A 220 -3.44 2.01 -6.06
N ILE A 221 -3.13 2.38 -4.82
CA ILE A 221 -1.76 2.66 -4.38
C ILE A 221 -1.27 1.48 -3.54
N TRP A 222 -0.32 0.72 -4.08
CA TRP A 222 0.30 -0.41 -3.39
C TRP A 222 1.52 0.05 -2.61
N VAL A 223 1.53 -0.23 -1.29
CA VAL A 223 2.66 0.12 -0.43
C VAL A 223 3.63 -1.05 -0.36
N SER A 224 4.76 -0.88 -1.05
CA SER A 224 5.88 -1.80 -1.09
C SER A 224 6.98 -1.40 -0.10
N SER A 225 8.20 -1.93 -0.28
CA SER A 225 9.38 -1.72 0.57
C SER A 225 10.64 -1.51 -0.26
N LEU A 226 11.68 -0.90 0.33
CA LEU A 226 13.03 -0.89 -0.23
C LEU A 226 13.64 -2.29 -0.34
N GLU A 227 13.05 -3.26 0.37
CA GLU A 227 13.52 -4.63 0.45
C GLU A 227 12.81 -5.56 -0.55
N ALA A 228 12.23 -4.99 -1.61
CA ALA A 228 11.60 -5.70 -2.72
C ALA A 228 12.65 -6.27 -3.69
N TYR A 229 13.57 -7.09 -3.17
CA TYR A 229 14.73 -7.57 -3.90
C TYR A 229 14.37 -8.60 -4.97
N ASP A 230 15.08 -8.58 -6.10
CA ASP A 230 14.87 -9.55 -7.16
C ASP A 230 15.14 -11.00 -6.72
N TYR A 231 16.25 -11.23 -5.99
CA TYR A 231 16.64 -12.57 -5.53
C TYR A 231 15.72 -13.18 -4.48
N ALA A 232 14.81 -12.41 -3.88
CA ALA A 232 13.90 -12.90 -2.84
C ALA A 232 12.66 -13.58 -3.40
N PHE A 233 12.37 -13.39 -4.69
CA PHE A 233 11.17 -13.90 -5.36
C PHE A 233 11.50 -15.07 -6.28
N ASP A 234 10.74 -16.16 -6.15
CA ASP A 234 10.81 -17.32 -7.03
C ASP A 234 9.40 -17.60 -7.58
N LEU A 235 9.27 -17.69 -8.91
CA LEU A 235 8.01 -18.01 -9.57
C LEU A 235 7.49 -19.40 -9.18
N ASN A 236 8.36 -20.34 -8.82
CA ASN A 236 7.97 -21.69 -8.40
C ASN A 236 7.49 -21.75 -6.95
N ASP A 237 7.87 -20.77 -6.13
CA ASP A 237 7.36 -20.55 -4.77
C ASP A 237 6.62 -19.21 -4.71
N PHE A 238 5.61 -19.08 -5.58
CA PHE A 238 4.90 -17.83 -5.83
C PHE A 238 4.32 -17.17 -4.57
N GLN A 239 3.92 -17.98 -3.59
CA GLN A 239 3.37 -17.53 -2.31
C GLN A 239 4.43 -17.38 -1.20
N GLY A 240 5.69 -17.70 -1.48
CA GLY A 240 6.80 -17.64 -0.52
C GLY A 240 6.68 -18.61 0.64
N LEU A 241 6.10 -19.80 0.44
CA LEU A 241 5.89 -20.80 1.49
C LEU A 241 7.21 -21.47 1.91
N SER A 242 8.12 -21.68 0.97
CA SER A 242 9.45 -22.26 1.23
C SER A 242 10.54 -21.19 1.44
N SER A 243 10.23 -19.93 1.08
CA SER A 243 11.16 -18.81 1.19
C SER A 243 11.53 -18.49 2.64
N THR A 244 12.81 -18.19 2.84
CA THR A 244 13.34 -17.60 4.09
C THR A 244 13.20 -16.07 4.13
N GLN A 245 12.64 -15.47 3.07
CA GLN A 245 12.40 -14.04 2.89
C GLN A 245 10.99 -13.78 2.31
N PRO A 246 9.92 -14.29 2.95
CA PRO A 246 8.55 -14.19 2.42
C PRO A 246 8.05 -12.73 2.36
N TYR A 247 8.52 -11.86 3.26
CA TYR A 247 8.20 -10.44 3.23
C TYR A 247 8.76 -9.78 1.96
N GLU A 248 10.07 -9.92 1.74
CA GLU A 248 10.80 -9.39 0.60
C GLU A 248 10.22 -9.94 -0.71
N SER A 249 9.95 -11.25 -0.77
CA SER A 249 9.27 -11.92 -1.89
C SER A 249 7.91 -11.28 -2.22
N SER A 250 7.05 -11.08 -1.19
CA SER A 250 5.74 -10.46 -1.39
C SER A 250 5.83 -9.02 -1.90
N LYS A 251 6.86 -8.26 -1.45
CA LYS A 251 7.09 -6.88 -1.90
C LYS A 251 7.71 -6.83 -3.29
N ARG A 252 8.57 -7.79 -3.67
CA ARG A 252 9.06 -7.93 -5.04
C ARG A 252 7.93 -8.23 -6.02
N LEU A 253 7.02 -9.14 -5.66
CA LEU A 253 5.84 -9.42 -6.47
C LEU A 253 4.91 -8.19 -6.58
N THR A 254 4.78 -7.40 -5.52
CA THR A 254 4.07 -6.11 -5.53
C THR A 254 4.69 -5.14 -6.55
N ASP A 255 6.02 -5.01 -6.57
CA ASP A 255 6.76 -4.18 -7.54
C ASP A 255 6.54 -4.64 -8.99
N LEU A 256 6.69 -5.94 -9.23
CA LEU A 256 6.51 -6.53 -10.57
C LEU A 256 5.11 -6.25 -11.12
N LEU A 257 4.07 -6.52 -10.34
CA LEU A 257 2.68 -6.34 -10.76
C LEU A 257 2.32 -4.86 -10.99
N ALA A 258 2.66 -3.97 -10.06
CA ALA A 258 2.28 -2.56 -10.16
C ALA A 258 2.97 -1.86 -11.33
N ILE A 259 4.28 -2.09 -11.53
CA ILE A 259 5.02 -1.50 -12.65
C ILE A 259 4.56 -2.12 -13.97
N SER A 260 4.46 -3.46 -14.03
CA SER A 260 4.03 -4.12 -15.26
C SER A 260 2.56 -3.89 -15.60
N SER A 261 1.75 -3.28 -14.72
CA SER A 261 0.35 -2.91 -15.02
C SER A 261 0.21 -1.93 -16.19
N THR A 262 1.27 -1.23 -16.57
CA THR A 262 1.27 -0.31 -17.72
C THR A 262 1.74 -0.93 -19.02
N PHE A 263 2.19 -2.19 -19.02
CA PHE A 263 2.80 -2.77 -20.20
C PHE A 263 1.74 -3.25 -21.19
N PRO A 264 1.97 -3.10 -22.51
CA PRO A 264 1.08 -3.69 -23.51
C PRO A 264 0.96 -5.22 -23.38
N SER A 265 2.02 -5.89 -22.89
CA SER A 265 2.08 -7.35 -22.75
C SER A 265 1.21 -7.93 -21.62
N THR A 266 0.80 -7.10 -20.66
CA THR A 266 -0.05 -7.44 -19.51
C THR A 266 -1.43 -6.81 -19.59
N ALA A 267 -1.65 -5.85 -20.50
CA ALA A 267 -2.89 -5.09 -20.62
C ALA A 267 -4.17 -5.97 -20.58
N PRO A 268 -4.27 -7.11 -21.29
CA PRO A 268 -5.48 -7.95 -21.19
C PRO A 268 -5.77 -8.49 -19.79
N LEU A 269 -4.73 -8.86 -19.03
CA LEU A 269 -4.86 -9.36 -17.66
C LEU A 269 -5.20 -8.24 -16.69
N VAL A 270 -4.62 -7.04 -16.90
CA VAL A 270 -4.92 -5.85 -16.12
C VAL A 270 -6.35 -5.38 -16.38
N ASP A 271 -6.84 -5.45 -17.62
CA ASP A 271 -8.20 -5.09 -18.00
C ASP A 271 -9.22 -6.02 -17.34
N GLN A 272 -8.91 -7.33 -17.33
CA GLN A 272 -9.69 -8.33 -16.61
C GLN A 272 -9.70 -8.05 -15.09
N TYR A 273 -8.54 -7.75 -14.52
CA TYR A 273 -8.40 -7.41 -13.10
C TYR A 273 -9.15 -6.11 -12.73
N LEU A 274 -9.12 -5.09 -13.57
CA LEU A 274 -9.82 -3.82 -13.30
C LEU A 274 -11.28 -3.84 -13.72
N GLY A 275 -11.71 -4.82 -14.51
CA GLY A 275 -13.04 -4.83 -15.14
C GLY A 275 -13.25 -3.62 -16.07
N HIS A 276 -12.18 -3.05 -16.62
CA HIS A 276 -12.23 -1.82 -17.42
C HIS A 276 -11.12 -1.80 -18.48
N THR A 277 -11.51 -1.73 -19.75
CA THR A 277 -10.58 -1.74 -20.89
C THR A 277 -10.12 -0.34 -21.27
N GLU A 278 -11.06 0.61 -21.40
CA GLU A 278 -10.83 1.96 -21.92
C GLU A 278 -11.70 2.99 -21.21
N ASP A 279 -11.28 4.26 -21.23
CA ASP A 279 -12.06 5.38 -20.70
C ASP A 279 -13.35 5.59 -21.52
N THR A 280 -14.46 5.85 -20.84
CA THR A 280 -15.72 6.30 -21.44
C THR A 280 -15.99 7.76 -21.09
N ALA A 281 -17.17 8.29 -21.45
CA ALA A 281 -17.55 9.63 -21.01
C ALA A 281 -17.79 9.69 -19.48
N GLN A 282 -18.31 8.60 -18.90
CA GLN A 282 -18.73 8.51 -17.50
C GLN A 282 -17.72 7.81 -16.58
N THR A 283 -16.81 7.02 -17.15
CA THR A 283 -15.85 6.21 -16.39
C THR A 283 -14.44 6.39 -16.93
N THR A 284 -13.45 6.23 -16.07
CA THR A 284 -12.04 6.21 -16.45
C THR A 284 -11.37 4.96 -15.89
N LYS A 285 -10.39 4.44 -16.61
CA LYS A 285 -9.63 3.27 -16.18
C LYS A 285 -8.81 3.59 -14.93
N PRO A 286 -9.01 2.85 -13.82
CA PRO A 286 -8.21 3.03 -12.62
C PRO A 286 -6.71 2.86 -12.90
N ARG A 287 -5.87 3.53 -12.13
CA ARG A 287 -4.41 3.43 -12.25
C ARG A 287 -3.80 2.82 -11.00
N ILE A 288 -2.89 1.87 -11.20
CA ILE A 288 -2.12 1.23 -10.13
C ILE A 288 -0.79 1.97 -9.97
N TYR A 289 -0.56 2.54 -8.80
CA TYR A 289 0.70 3.17 -8.43
C TYR A 289 1.38 2.38 -7.34
N ILE A 290 2.71 2.53 -7.24
CA ILE A 290 3.50 1.89 -6.20
C ILE A 290 4.29 2.91 -5.39
N SER A 291 4.28 2.70 -4.08
CA SER A 291 4.94 3.58 -3.12
C SER A 291 5.70 2.80 -2.05
N HIS A 292 6.51 3.47 -1.24
CA HIS A 292 7.01 2.94 0.02
C HIS A 292 7.27 4.05 1.05
N PRO A 293 7.22 3.76 2.36
CA PRO A 293 7.33 4.77 3.42
C PRO A 293 8.78 5.20 3.74
N GLY A 294 9.75 4.72 2.97
CA GLY A 294 11.14 4.67 3.44
C GLY A 294 11.23 3.78 4.69
N ILE A 295 11.98 4.23 5.69
CA ILE A 295 12.24 3.53 6.95
C ILE A 295 11.81 4.44 8.09
N CYS A 296 10.74 4.04 8.77
CA CYS A 296 10.21 4.72 9.95
C CYS A 296 9.95 3.73 11.08
N GLY A 297 10.03 4.22 12.31
CA GLY A 297 9.71 3.45 13.50
C GLY A 297 8.22 3.15 13.55
N THR A 298 7.87 1.88 13.45
CA THR A 298 6.51 1.37 13.61
C THR A 298 6.53 0.11 14.44
N SER A 299 5.37 -0.31 14.94
CA SER A 299 5.20 -1.55 15.68
C SER A 299 5.14 -2.81 14.79
N ILE A 300 5.68 -2.77 13.57
CA ILE A 300 5.68 -3.92 12.64
C ILE A 300 6.55 -5.07 13.17
N MET A 301 7.61 -4.74 13.89
CA MET A 301 8.38 -5.64 14.74
C MET A 301 8.21 -5.16 16.18
N THR A 302 7.69 -6.00 17.06
CA THR A 302 7.54 -5.64 18.47
C THR A 302 8.88 -5.77 19.17
N LEU A 303 9.39 -4.65 19.68
CA LEU A 303 10.63 -4.58 20.44
C LEU A 303 10.32 -4.15 21.87
N ASN A 304 11.18 -4.50 22.82
CA ASN A 304 11.11 -3.88 24.14
C ASN A 304 11.47 -2.39 24.04
N VAL A 305 11.04 -1.60 25.02
CA VAL A 305 11.15 -0.13 24.95
C VAL A 305 12.59 0.36 24.78
N ILE A 306 13.58 -0.34 25.35
CA ILE A 306 15.00 0.03 25.22
C ILE A 306 15.48 -0.19 23.78
N LEU A 307 15.16 -1.35 23.20
CA LEU A 307 15.49 -1.66 21.82
C LEU A 307 14.77 -0.74 20.84
N GLU A 308 13.55 -0.29 21.16
CA GLU A 308 12.84 0.70 20.37
C GLU A 308 13.58 2.04 20.35
N TYR A 309 13.99 2.58 21.51
CA TYR A 309 14.81 3.80 21.56
C TYR A 309 16.15 3.66 20.82
N LEU A 310 16.83 2.51 20.96
CA LEU A 310 18.07 2.23 20.24
C LEU A 310 17.84 2.15 18.73
N MET A 311 16.74 1.55 18.29
CA MET A 311 16.36 1.50 16.89
C MET A 311 16.12 2.92 16.33
N PHE A 312 15.36 3.76 17.03
CA PHE A 312 15.15 5.16 16.62
C PHE A 312 16.48 5.93 16.54
N LEU A 313 17.35 5.79 17.54
CA LEU A 313 18.68 6.38 17.51
C LEU A 313 19.48 5.90 16.29
N ALA A 314 19.45 4.60 16.00
CA ALA A 314 20.16 4.04 14.85
C ALA A 314 19.62 4.53 13.51
N MET A 315 18.30 4.71 13.39
CA MET A 315 17.67 5.30 12.21
C MET A 315 18.05 6.78 12.03
N TYR A 316 18.10 7.58 13.11
CA TYR A 316 18.58 8.96 13.04
C TYR A 316 20.05 9.04 12.62
N ILE A 317 20.91 8.17 13.16
CA ILE A 317 22.32 8.09 12.75
C ILE A 317 22.41 7.72 11.27
N ALA A 318 21.64 6.73 10.79
CA ALA A 318 21.65 6.36 9.38
C ALA A 318 21.22 7.51 8.44
N ARG A 319 20.24 8.33 8.86
CA ARG A 319 19.88 9.58 8.16
C ARG A 319 21.07 10.55 8.11
N TRP A 320 21.73 10.77 9.24
CA TRP A 320 22.97 11.55 9.33
C TRP A 320 24.20 10.84 8.74
N LEU A 321 24.06 9.68 8.11
CA LEU A 321 25.10 9.09 7.27
C LEU A 321 24.68 9.15 5.79
N GLY A 322 23.70 10.00 5.47
CA GLY A 322 23.25 10.29 4.12
C GLY A 322 22.19 9.34 3.57
N SER A 323 21.60 8.46 4.40
CA SER A 323 20.46 7.66 3.98
C SER A 323 19.21 8.52 3.91
N GLU A 324 18.74 8.81 2.70
CA GLU A 324 17.52 9.59 2.49
C GLU A 324 16.24 8.83 2.79
N TRP A 325 16.31 7.51 2.81
CA TRP A 325 15.15 6.68 3.07
C TRP A 325 14.72 6.65 4.52
N HIS A 326 15.54 7.13 5.46
CA HIS A 326 15.22 7.15 6.88
C HIS A 326 14.27 8.29 7.23
N THR A 327 12.98 8.09 7.01
CA THR A 327 11.91 9.01 7.39
C THR A 327 11.72 9.08 8.91
N VAL A 328 12.10 8.01 9.63
CA VAL A 328 12.10 7.82 11.10
C VAL A 328 10.71 7.93 11.73
N GLU A 329 10.00 9.02 11.46
CA GLU A 329 8.64 9.30 11.92
C GLU A 329 7.63 8.79 10.88
N ALA A 330 6.61 8.07 11.34
CA ALA A 330 5.57 7.53 10.46
C ALA A 330 4.85 8.62 9.63
N TYR A 331 4.70 9.83 10.17
CA TYR A 331 4.12 10.98 9.46
C TYR A 331 4.92 11.39 8.22
N LYS A 332 6.26 11.34 8.31
CA LYS A 332 7.15 11.56 7.17
C LYS A 332 7.13 10.38 6.22
N GLY A 333 7.00 9.16 6.76
CA GLY A 333 6.80 7.94 5.98
C GLY A 333 5.49 7.92 5.19
N ALA A 334 4.49 8.74 5.52
CA ALA A 334 3.25 8.84 4.77
C ALA A 334 3.33 9.71 3.50
N CYS A 335 4.43 10.44 3.30
CA CYS A 335 4.57 11.48 2.28
C CYS A 335 4.22 11.03 0.86
N SER A 336 4.85 9.97 0.36
CA SER A 336 4.66 9.47 -1.00
C SER A 336 3.25 8.92 -1.24
N MET A 337 2.67 8.23 -0.25
CA MET A 337 1.30 7.73 -0.36
C MET A 337 0.30 8.86 -0.46
N VAL A 338 0.40 9.87 0.42
CA VAL A 338 -0.52 11.02 0.40
C VAL A 338 -0.34 11.86 -0.87
N TRP A 339 0.90 12.06 -1.32
CA TRP A 339 1.15 12.72 -2.58
C TRP A 339 0.53 11.99 -3.77
N LEU A 340 0.66 10.66 -3.85
CA LEU A 340 0.00 9.88 -4.90
C LEU A 340 -1.52 9.96 -4.85
N VAL A 341 -2.12 10.18 -3.67
CA VAL A 341 -3.57 10.39 -3.55
C VAL A 341 -3.97 11.79 -4.04
N LEU A 342 -3.25 12.83 -3.63
CA LEU A 342 -3.69 14.23 -3.80
C LEU A 342 -3.11 14.94 -5.02
N ALA A 343 -2.05 14.42 -5.64
CA ALA A 343 -1.45 15.03 -6.82
C ALA A 343 -2.44 15.11 -7.98
N LYS A 344 -2.34 16.16 -8.80
CA LYS A 344 -3.13 16.25 -10.04
C LYS A 344 -2.74 15.11 -10.98
N GLN A 345 -3.72 14.53 -11.67
CA GLN A 345 -3.47 13.43 -12.60
C GLN A 345 -2.45 13.81 -13.68
N SER A 346 -2.59 15.02 -14.24
CA SER A 346 -1.66 15.56 -15.25
C SER A 346 -0.21 15.67 -14.75
N THR A 347 0.01 15.91 -13.46
CA THR A 347 1.36 15.92 -12.88
C THR A 347 1.96 14.53 -12.88
N LEU A 348 1.20 13.51 -12.45
CA LEU A 348 1.67 12.12 -12.43
C LEU A 348 1.92 11.61 -13.85
N ASP A 349 1.01 11.89 -14.78
CA ASP A 349 1.12 11.49 -16.19
C ASP A 349 2.35 12.15 -16.84
N ALA A 350 2.58 13.44 -16.60
CA ALA A 350 3.75 14.14 -17.10
C ALA A 350 5.05 13.51 -16.58
N MET A 351 5.14 13.22 -15.29
CA MET A 351 6.32 12.59 -14.69
C MET A 351 6.58 11.19 -15.26
N GLU A 352 5.56 10.33 -15.35
CA GLU A 352 5.73 8.98 -15.93
C GLU A 352 6.04 9.04 -17.44
N SER A 353 5.53 10.05 -18.17
CA SER A 353 5.84 10.21 -19.60
C SER A 353 7.29 10.65 -19.86
N GLN A 354 7.85 11.48 -18.98
CA GLN A 354 9.20 12.03 -19.14
C GLN A 354 10.26 11.10 -18.57
N GLU A 355 9.96 10.48 -17.43
CA GLU A 355 10.95 9.74 -16.65
C GLU A 355 10.63 8.25 -16.51
N GLY A 356 9.55 7.78 -17.12
CA GLY A 356 9.10 6.39 -17.06
C GLY A 356 8.33 6.04 -15.78
N VAL A 357 7.68 4.88 -15.80
CA VAL A 357 6.91 4.36 -14.65
C VAL A 357 7.88 3.96 -13.55
N GLY A 358 7.67 4.48 -12.34
CA GLY A 358 8.58 4.28 -11.22
C GLY A 358 7.89 4.05 -9.88
N LYS A 359 8.72 3.74 -8.89
CA LYS A 359 8.31 3.55 -7.51
C LYS A 359 8.54 4.81 -6.69
N TRP A 360 7.52 5.25 -5.95
CA TRP A 360 7.53 6.52 -5.24
C TRP A 360 7.81 6.35 -3.74
N GLY A 361 8.96 6.81 -3.28
CA GLY A 361 9.42 6.74 -1.91
C GLY A 361 9.17 8.00 -1.10
N SER A 362 8.84 7.82 0.18
CA SER A 362 8.99 8.89 1.16
C SER A 362 10.46 8.99 1.54
N ALA A 363 11.08 10.13 1.24
CA ALA A 363 12.48 10.40 1.50
C ALA A 363 12.63 11.61 2.42
N THR A 364 13.78 11.74 3.05
CA THR A 364 14.19 12.88 3.87
C THR A 364 15.56 13.38 3.47
N ASP A 365 15.83 14.65 3.71
CA ASP A 365 17.20 15.15 3.72
C ASP A 365 17.87 14.89 5.09
N TRP A 366 19.10 15.36 5.24
CA TRP A 366 19.86 15.24 6.49
C TRP A 366 19.14 15.82 7.70
N TRP A 367 18.39 16.92 7.50
CA TRP A 367 17.64 17.64 8.52
C TRP A 367 16.27 17.01 8.80
N GLY A 368 15.93 15.92 8.10
CA GLY A 368 14.64 15.27 8.23
C GLY A 368 13.52 16.00 7.53
N ARG A 369 13.80 16.90 6.58
CA ARG A 369 12.79 17.51 5.70
C ARG A 369 12.34 16.48 4.69
N GLU A 370 11.07 16.11 4.74
CA GLU A 370 10.51 15.10 3.87
C GLU A 370 10.30 15.60 2.43
N ARG A 371 10.28 14.66 1.50
CA ARG A 371 9.87 14.85 0.11
C ARG A 371 9.44 13.51 -0.49
N VAL A 372 8.76 13.57 -1.63
CA VAL A 372 8.61 12.41 -2.48
C VAL A 372 9.83 12.29 -3.38
N ASP A 373 10.32 11.08 -3.53
CA ASP A 373 11.42 10.77 -4.42
C ASP A 373 11.13 9.48 -5.17
N ARG A 374 11.80 9.26 -6.30
CA ARG A 374 11.72 7.96 -6.97
C ARG A 374 12.73 7.00 -6.38
N THR A 375 12.46 5.71 -6.50
CA THR A 375 13.31 4.67 -5.94
C THR A 375 13.61 3.66 -7.02
N GLU A 376 14.88 3.27 -7.11
CA GLU A 376 15.31 2.21 -8.01
C GLU A 376 14.65 0.88 -7.66
N VAL A 377 14.25 0.15 -8.69
CA VAL A 377 13.68 -1.20 -8.61
C VAL A 377 14.62 -2.16 -9.33
N ASP A 378 15.03 -3.23 -8.64
CA ASP A 378 15.93 -4.23 -9.21
C ASP A 378 15.39 -4.77 -10.54
N GLY A 379 16.23 -4.79 -11.58
CA GLY A 379 15.85 -5.22 -12.93
C GLY A 379 14.96 -4.26 -13.72
N TRP A 380 14.60 -3.10 -13.15
CA TRP A 380 13.81 -2.05 -13.83
C TRP A 380 14.48 -0.66 -13.79
N GLY A 381 15.42 -0.43 -12.87
CA GLY A 381 16.00 0.89 -12.67
C GLY A 381 15.01 1.84 -11.99
N TRP A 382 15.12 3.13 -12.24
CA TRP A 382 14.23 4.16 -11.72
C TRP A 382 12.94 4.18 -12.52
N GLY A 383 13.02 4.16 -13.86
CA GLY A 383 11.88 4.28 -14.77
C GLY A 383 11.78 3.31 -15.93
N GLY A 384 12.65 2.30 -15.99
CA GLY A 384 12.70 1.39 -17.15
C GLY A 384 13.26 2.04 -18.41
N ILE A 385 13.97 3.17 -18.27
CA ILE A 385 14.62 3.88 -19.38
C ILE A 385 16.09 3.46 -19.44
N LEU A 386 16.50 2.91 -20.59
CA LEU A 386 17.90 2.51 -20.81
C LEU A 386 18.80 3.74 -20.86
N GLY A 387 19.91 3.71 -20.10
CA GLY A 387 20.86 4.82 -20.03
C GLY A 387 20.36 6.03 -19.22
N GLU A 388 19.33 5.87 -18.39
CA GLU A 388 18.90 6.91 -17.45
C GLU A 388 20.05 7.35 -16.53
N LYS A 389 20.09 8.64 -16.17
CA LYS A 389 21.16 9.17 -15.33
C LYS A 389 21.11 8.50 -13.96
N THR A 390 22.11 7.67 -13.67
CA THR A 390 22.25 7.01 -12.38
C THR A 390 22.40 8.02 -11.25
N ARG A 391 21.40 8.07 -10.37
CA ARG A 391 21.51 8.78 -9.10
C ARG A 391 22.25 7.91 -8.09
N LYS A 392 23.33 8.45 -7.51
CA LYS A 392 24.12 7.74 -6.47
C LYS A 392 23.46 7.75 -5.09
N LYS A 393 22.71 8.80 -4.76
CA LYS A 393 22.08 8.96 -3.45
C LYS A 393 20.79 8.14 -3.39
N GLY A 394 20.61 7.40 -2.30
CA GLY A 394 19.46 6.48 -2.13
C GLY A 394 19.57 5.17 -2.89
N ARG A 395 20.65 4.96 -3.65
CA ARG A 395 20.84 3.74 -4.44
C ARG A 395 21.33 2.57 -3.58
N HIS A 396 20.81 1.36 -3.83
CA HIS A 396 21.33 0.16 -3.19
C HIS A 396 22.82 -0.05 -3.58
N PRO A 397 23.72 -0.45 -2.65
CA PRO A 397 25.16 -0.53 -2.94
C PRO A 397 25.52 -1.55 -4.04
N HIS A 398 24.66 -2.55 -4.23
CA HIS A 398 24.84 -3.60 -5.23
C HIS A 398 23.90 -3.44 -6.42
N ALA A 399 23.20 -2.31 -6.55
CA ALA A 399 22.37 -2.03 -7.71
C ALA A 399 23.23 -1.97 -8.98
N LYS A 400 22.68 -2.50 -10.08
CA LYS A 400 23.30 -2.49 -11.40
C LYS A 400 22.49 -1.56 -12.30
N ASP A 401 23.18 -0.88 -13.21
CA ASP A 401 22.50 -0.07 -14.22
C ASP A 401 21.65 -0.98 -15.11
N LEU A 402 20.47 -0.48 -15.50
CA LEU A 402 19.49 -1.25 -16.25
C LEU A 402 20.06 -1.70 -17.61
N SER A 403 20.14 -3.01 -17.83
CA SER A 403 20.42 -3.59 -19.14
C SER A 403 19.14 -3.87 -19.93
N LYS A 404 19.29 -4.15 -21.23
CA LYS A 404 18.17 -4.53 -22.09
C LYS A 404 17.62 -5.91 -21.68
N GLU A 405 18.50 -6.82 -21.31
CA GLU A 405 18.20 -8.17 -20.85
C GLU A 405 17.42 -8.14 -19.53
N ASP A 406 17.83 -7.28 -18.59
CA ASP A 406 17.12 -7.07 -17.31
C ASP A 406 15.69 -6.56 -17.56
N LYS A 407 15.55 -5.54 -18.42
CA LYS A 407 14.23 -5.00 -18.77
C LYS A 407 13.31 -6.06 -19.39
N GLN A 408 13.82 -6.83 -20.35
CA GLN A 408 13.06 -7.92 -20.98
C GLN A 408 12.68 -9.01 -19.98
N THR A 409 13.57 -9.32 -19.04
CA THR A 409 13.32 -10.27 -17.96
C THR A 409 12.22 -9.76 -17.03
N PHE A 410 12.29 -8.49 -16.63
CA PHE A 410 11.28 -7.85 -15.79
C PHE A 410 9.89 -7.86 -16.46
N GLU A 411 9.80 -7.50 -17.75
CA GLU A 411 8.55 -7.54 -18.52
C GLU A 411 7.97 -8.96 -18.60
N LYS A 412 8.81 -9.97 -18.89
CA LYS A 412 8.39 -11.37 -18.97
C LYS A 412 7.91 -11.89 -17.61
N THR A 413 8.67 -11.63 -16.54
CA THR A 413 8.31 -12.04 -15.19
C THR A 413 7.04 -11.36 -14.73
N GLY A 414 6.86 -10.06 -14.99
CA GLY A 414 5.63 -9.33 -14.71
C GLY A 414 4.41 -9.97 -15.38
N LYS A 415 4.52 -10.35 -16.65
CA LYS A 415 3.45 -11.08 -17.36
C LYS A 415 3.12 -12.42 -16.73
N SER A 416 4.13 -13.22 -16.35
CA SER A 416 3.92 -14.48 -15.63
C SER A 416 3.25 -14.25 -14.27
N CYS A 417 3.64 -13.19 -13.56
CA CYS A 417 3.04 -12.83 -12.28
C CYS A 417 1.56 -12.45 -12.41
N TRP A 418 1.19 -11.64 -13.39
CA TRP A 418 -0.21 -11.31 -13.66
C TRP A 418 -1.04 -12.54 -14.00
N ALA A 419 -0.51 -13.45 -14.81
CA ALA A 419 -1.20 -14.68 -15.18
C ALA A 419 -1.46 -15.58 -13.97
N GLU A 420 -0.46 -15.78 -13.10
CA GLU A 420 -0.61 -16.60 -11.90
C GLU A 420 -1.52 -15.93 -10.85
N MET A 421 -1.46 -14.60 -10.68
CA MET A 421 -2.37 -13.88 -9.78
C MET A 421 -3.84 -14.00 -10.23
N GLU A 422 -4.12 -13.80 -11.52
CA GLU A 422 -5.49 -13.93 -12.04
C GLU A 422 -6.00 -15.37 -11.94
N LYS A 423 -5.15 -16.35 -12.28
CA LYS A 423 -5.48 -17.76 -12.10
C LYS A 423 -5.81 -18.06 -10.64
N LEU A 424 -4.96 -17.66 -9.69
CA LEU A 424 -5.16 -17.88 -8.27
C LEU A 424 -6.45 -17.20 -7.76
N ARG A 425 -6.71 -15.96 -8.19
CA ARG A 425 -7.95 -15.23 -7.85
C ARG A 425 -9.20 -15.98 -8.32
N LEU A 426 -9.22 -16.38 -9.60
CA LEU A 426 -10.36 -17.10 -10.19
C LEU A 426 -10.57 -18.47 -9.52
N GLU A 427 -9.50 -19.20 -9.24
CA GLU A 427 -9.58 -20.48 -8.52
C GLU A 427 -10.18 -20.32 -7.12
N TRP A 428 -9.74 -19.31 -6.37
CA TRP A 428 -10.30 -19.03 -5.04
C TRP A 428 -11.75 -18.55 -5.11
N GLU A 429 -12.11 -17.68 -6.05
CA GLU A 429 -13.50 -17.26 -6.25
C GLU A 429 -14.42 -18.44 -6.56
N ALA A 430 -14.01 -19.32 -7.48
CA ALA A 430 -14.75 -20.53 -7.80
C ALA A 430 -14.94 -21.42 -6.55
N ARG A 431 -13.87 -21.68 -5.80
CA ARG A 431 -13.93 -22.49 -4.57
C ARG A 431 -14.87 -21.91 -3.51
N LEU A 432 -14.81 -20.59 -3.28
CA LEU A 432 -15.68 -19.92 -2.32
C LEU A 432 -17.16 -19.99 -2.77
N ASN A 433 -17.41 -19.82 -4.07
CA ASN A 433 -18.75 -19.93 -4.65
C ASN A 433 -19.29 -21.37 -4.56
N ASP A 434 -18.49 -22.38 -4.93
CA ASP A 434 -18.84 -23.80 -4.87
C ASP A 434 -19.13 -24.26 -3.43
N ALA A 435 -18.38 -23.71 -2.46
CA ALA A 435 -18.63 -23.94 -1.04
C ALA A 435 -19.85 -23.18 -0.48
N GLY A 436 -20.48 -22.30 -1.28
CA GLY A 436 -21.65 -21.51 -0.88
C GLY A 436 -21.35 -20.42 0.14
N VAL A 437 -20.07 -20.07 0.33
CA VAL A 437 -19.62 -19.03 1.28
C VAL A 437 -19.22 -17.74 0.58
N GLY A 438 -19.00 -17.79 -0.73
CA GLY A 438 -18.67 -16.63 -1.56
C GLY A 438 -19.75 -15.55 -1.50
N VAL A 439 -19.31 -14.29 -1.42
CA VAL A 439 -20.21 -13.14 -1.45
C VAL A 439 -20.25 -12.60 -2.87
N ARG A 440 -21.44 -12.61 -3.47
CA ARG A 440 -21.69 -12.00 -4.79
C ARG A 440 -21.56 -10.48 -4.69
N MET A 441 -20.67 -9.92 -5.51
CA MET A 441 -20.48 -8.48 -5.68
C MET A 441 -21.69 -7.84 -6.35
#